data_AF-A0A955W9I7-F1
#
_entry.id   AF-A0A955W9I7-F1
#
_cell.length_a   1.000
_cell.length_b   1.000
_cell.length_c   1.000
_cell.angle_alpha   90.00
_cell.angle_beta   90.00
_cell.angle_gamma   90.00
#
_symmetry.space_group_name_H-M   'P 1'
#
loop_
_entity.id
_entity.type
_entity.pdbx_description
1 polymer ?
#
loop_
_entity_poly.entity_id
_entity_poly.type
_entity_poly.pdbx_seq_one_letter_code
_entity_poly.pdbx_strand_id
1 'polypeptide(L)'
;MLPLPPAPAQAYDPETYRARVGAYAGQIHEVRWGYYKGWPHGQVRRAIVRKRWFQVVLHAADETFVLRIQDNGTLGVGHVMLLDRRAGRVVAKSQQAAPLRKLVVGPDAGEGTKAFLREGAADVSLTRDKGQSAWTLAVRWEDVHADLVLASAGAPTPSIVIGEARAPLRHRPALTQRAPLLSVTGTLSVSGRGVPLDDTVAELTYYNAFLPTRSSGRLLSAEGVVAGRRAALTCSAGDLLGERQEATLFVDGQPYALPWVELLADGRARAAGLSLDFTTRASHEADERRLGGLIHHHSRWVAGRLTGQLTLPNGERASVDWPALLEQHRLLR
;
A
#
# COMPACT_ATOMS: atom_id res chain seq x y z
N MET A 1 -15.71 -18.69 1.97
CA MET A 1 -15.45 -17.24 2.10
C MET A 1 -16.46 -16.49 1.28
N LEU A 2 -16.81 -15.26 1.64
CA LEU A 2 -17.72 -14.43 0.85
C LEU A 2 -16.94 -13.40 0.03
N PRO A 3 -17.33 -13.16 -1.23
CA PRO A 3 -16.76 -12.05 -2.00
C PRO A 3 -17.08 -10.73 -1.30
N LEU A 4 -16.20 -9.75 -1.45
CA LEU A 4 -16.48 -8.41 -0.93
C LEU A 4 -17.65 -7.77 -1.69
N PRO A 5 -18.54 -7.03 -0.99
CA PRO A 5 -19.59 -6.26 -1.66
C PRO A 5 -18.98 -5.15 -2.53
N PRO A 6 -19.69 -4.63 -3.54
CA PRO A 6 -19.17 -3.56 -4.39
C PRO A 6 -18.85 -2.29 -3.59
N ALA A 7 -17.80 -1.59 -4.00
CA ALA A 7 -17.38 -0.33 -3.41
C ALA A 7 -18.48 0.74 -3.52
N PRO A 8 -18.68 1.55 -2.47
CA PRO A 8 -19.59 2.68 -2.58
C PRO A 8 -19.02 3.72 -3.56
N ALA A 9 -19.88 4.50 -4.20
CA ALA A 9 -19.42 5.58 -5.09
C ALA A 9 -18.57 6.65 -4.38
N GLN A 10 -18.76 6.81 -3.06
CA GLN A 10 -18.04 7.78 -2.23
C GLN A 10 -17.68 7.16 -0.88
N ALA A 11 -16.56 7.61 -0.29
CA ALA A 11 -16.08 7.07 0.99
C ALA A 11 -16.93 7.53 2.20
N TYR A 12 -17.86 8.45 1.98
CA TYR A 12 -18.77 8.99 2.98
C TYR A 12 -20.21 8.97 2.45
N ASP A 13 -21.14 9.06 3.37
CA ASP A 13 -22.55 9.25 3.07
C ASP A 13 -22.84 10.75 2.88
N PRO A 14 -23.43 11.18 1.74
CA PRO A 14 -23.57 12.60 1.43
C PRO A 14 -24.60 13.32 2.31
N GLU A 15 -25.56 12.61 2.91
CA GLU A 15 -26.59 13.19 3.77
C GLU A 15 -26.10 13.32 5.22
N THR A 16 -25.49 12.26 5.74
CA THR A 16 -25.06 12.18 7.14
C THR A 16 -23.61 12.59 7.37
N TYR A 17 -22.82 12.72 6.31
CA TYR A 17 -21.38 12.93 6.35
C TYR A 17 -20.63 11.90 7.20
N ARG A 18 -21.18 10.69 7.36
CA ARG A 18 -20.51 9.58 8.05
C ARG A 18 -19.67 8.78 7.06
N ALA A 19 -18.55 8.24 7.51
CA ALA A 19 -17.76 7.33 6.69
C ALA A 19 -18.55 6.05 6.39
N ARG A 20 -18.46 5.55 5.17
CA ARG A 20 -19.03 4.25 4.78
C ARG A 20 -18.06 3.15 5.18
N VAL A 21 -17.99 2.88 6.49
CA VAL A 21 -17.05 1.95 7.10
C VAL A 21 -17.32 0.53 6.61
N GLY A 22 -16.30 -0.14 6.10
CA GLY A 22 -16.40 -1.50 5.57
C GLY A 22 -15.24 -1.88 4.66
N ALA A 23 -15.27 -3.12 4.18
CA ALA A 23 -14.38 -3.62 3.14
C ALA A 23 -15.21 -3.91 1.89
N TYR A 24 -14.68 -3.54 0.72
CA TYR A 24 -15.41 -3.61 -0.54
C TYR A 24 -14.53 -4.02 -1.72
N ALA A 25 -15.15 -4.56 -2.76
CA ALA A 25 -14.58 -4.84 -4.08
C ALA A 25 -14.75 -3.61 -4.98
N GLY A 26 -13.66 -3.10 -5.53
CA GLY A 26 -13.62 -1.98 -6.45
C GLY A 26 -12.72 -0.87 -5.96
N GLN A 27 -12.90 0.31 -6.55
CA GLN A 27 -12.12 1.50 -6.26
C GLN A 27 -13.03 2.69 -6.05
N ILE A 28 -12.60 3.64 -5.22
CA ILE A 28 -13.21 4.96 -5.18
C ILE A 28 -12.30 5.90 -5.97
N HIS A 29 -12.88 6.52 -6.99
CA HIS A 29 -12.13 7.40 -7.88
C HIS A 29 -11.54 8.56 -7.11
N GLU A 30 -12.33 9.31 -6.33
CA GLU A 30 -11.83 10.48 -5.61
C GLU A 30 -12.02 10.36 -4.09
N VAL A 31 -10.91 10.41 -3.33
CA VAL A 31 -10.97 10.40 -1.86
C VAL A 31 -10.62 11.78 -1.28
N ARG A 32 -11.66 12.61 -1.08
CA ARG A 32 -11.58 13.91 -0.41
C ARG A 32 -12.26 13.89 0.96
N TRP A 33 -11.46 14.00 2.01
CA TRP A 33 -11.93 14.10 3.40
C TRP A 33 -12.42 15.52 3.79
N GLY A 34 -12.98 16.29 2.85
CA GLY A 34 -12.96 17.76 2.88
C GLY A 34 -14.25 18.52 3.22
N TYR A 35 -15.38 17.85 3.45
CA TYR A 35 -16.71 18.50 3.58
C TYR A 35 -17.47 18.14 4.84
N TYR A 36 -16.79 17.74 5.92
CA TYR A 36 -17.44 17.43 7.18
C TYR A 36 -17.98 18.71 7.86
N LYS A 37 -19.29 18.70 8.17
CA LYS A 37 -19.99 19.76 8.91
C LYS A 37 -19.33 19.98 10.28
N GLY A 38 -19.00 21.23 10.61
CA GLY A 38 -18.36 21.61 11.89
C GLY A 38 -16.84 21.84 11.84
N TRP A 39 -16.22 21.83 10.66
CA TRP A 39 -14.78 22.11 10.53
C TRP A 39 -14.49 23.58 10.18
N PRO A 40 -13.56 24.27 10.87
CA PRO A 40 -13.09 25.58 10.44
C PRO A 40 -12.42 25.47 9.06
N HIS A 41 -12.99 26.14 8.07
CA HIS A 41 -12.53 26.11 6.69
C HIS A 41 -11.18 26.84 6.54
N GLY A 42 -10.15 26.15 6.02
CA GLY A 42 -8.85 26.75 5.69
C GLY A 42 -7.91 25.77 5.01
N GLN A 43 -7.30 26.15 3.88
CA GLN A 43 -6.42 25.29 3.07
C GLN A 43 -5.18 24.82 3.84
N VAL A 44 -4.61 25.68 4.69
CA VAL A 44 -3.40 25.40 5.49
C VAL A 44 -3.66 24.30 6.52
N ARG A 45 -4.80 24.35 7.24
CA ARG A 45 -5.14 23.33 8.24
C ARG A 45 -5.56 22.01 7.59
N ARG A 46 -6.10 22.02 6.36
CA ARG A 46 -6.39 20.81 5.58
C ARG A 46 -5.12 20.06 5.17
N ALA A 47 -4.06 20.77 4.80
CA ALA A 47 -2.76 20.17 4.46
C ALA A 47 -2.09 19.55 5.71
N ILE A 48 -2.05 20.25 6.84
CA ILE A 48 -1.29 19.85 8.04
C ILE A 48 -1.84 18.59 8.76
N VAL A 49 -3.07 18.14 8.45
CA VAL A 49 -3.74 17.06 9.17
C VAL A 49 -3.98 15.83 8.27
N ARG A 50 -3.32 15.73 7.12
CA ARG A 50 -3.48 14.59 6.20
C ARG A 50 -2.21 13.77 6.05
N LYS A 51 -2.35 12.44 6.07
CA LYS A 51 -1.34 11.51 5.56
C LYS A 51 -1.90 10.79 4.33
N ARG A 52 -1.18 10.84 3.22
CA ARG A 52 -1.55 10.16 1.99
C ARG A 52 -0.32 9.58 1.34
N TRP A 53 -0.39 8.36 0.82
CA TRP A 53 0.72 7.79 0.08
C TRP A 53 0.27 6.81 -0.99
N PHE A 54 1.09 6.70 -2.03
CA PHE A 54 1.12 5.54 -2.89
C PHE A 54 2.33 4.68 -2.54
N GLN A 55 2.16 3.37 -2.62
CA GLN A 55 3.25 2.41 -2.58
C GLN A 55 3.10 1.42 -3.72
N VAL A 56 4.19 1.19 -4.44
CA VAL A 56 4.32 0.09 -5.39
C VAL A 56 5.23 -0.94 -4.75
N VAL A 57 4.77 -2.18 -4.69
CA VAL A 57 5.55 -3.36 -4.31
C VAL A 57 5.57 -4.27 -5.51
N LEU A 58 6.74 -4.71 -5.94
CA LEU A 58 6.85 -5.74 -6.98
C LEU A 58 7.88 -6.78 -6.57
N HIS A 59 7.59 -8.04 -6.87
CA HIS A 59 8.44 -9.18 -6.56
C HIS A 59 9.00 -9.74 -7.88
N ALA A 60 10.27 -9.47 -8.14
CA ALA A 60 10.98 -9.88 -9.35
C ALA A 60 12.05 -10.91 -8.98
N ALA A 61 11.86 -12.18 -9.40
CA ALA A 61 12.75 -13.30 -9.04
C ALA A 61 13.02 -13.41 -7.51
N ASP A 62 14.22 -13.06 -7.05
CA ASP A 62 14.63 -13.02 -5.64
C ASP A 62 14.62 -11.61 -5.04
N GLU A 63 14.25 -10.58 -5.81
CA GLU A 63 14.30 -9.18 -5.40
C GLU A 63 12.90 -8.62 -5.12
N THR A 64 12.76 -7.78 -4.10
CA THR A 64 11.56 -6.97 -3.83
C THR A 64 11.90 -5.52 -4.10
N PHE A 65 11.25 -4.91 -5.09
CA PHE A 65 11.32 -3.46 -5.26
C PHE A 65 10.16 -2.80 -4.53
N VAL A 66 10.46 -1.73 -3.80
CA VAL A 66 9.50 -0.92 -3.08
C VAL A 66 9.72 0.54 -3.44
N LEU A 67 8.66 1.18 -3.90
CA LEU A 67 8.61 2.63 -4.08
C LEU A 67 7.47 3.19 -3.24
N ARG A 68 7.72 4.27 -2.52
CA ARG A 68 6.69 5.02 -1.81
C ARG A 68 6.83 6.51 -2.06
N ILE A 69 5.71 7.17 -2.38
CA ILE A 69 5.59 8.63 -2.40
C ILE A 69 4.55 8.99 -1.34
N GLN A 70 4.99 9.72 -0.30
CA GLN A 70 4.19 9.97 0.89
C GLN A 70 4.09 11.47 1.19
N ASP A 71 2.86 11.98 1.18
CA ASP A 71 2.51 13.28 1.73
C ASP A 71 2.15 13.10 3.21
N ASN A 72 2.95 13.71 4.10
CA ASN A 72 2.70 13.74 5.54
C ASN A 72 2.18 15.11 6.02
N GLY A 73 1.55 15.88 5.14
CA GLY A 73 0.85 17.13 5.43
C GLY A 73 1.74 18.35 5.67
N THR A 74 2.91 18.16 6.27
CA THR A 74 3.92 19.22 6.49
C THR A 74 5.14 19.06 5.58
N LEU A 75 5.46 17.82 5.22
CA LEU A 75 6.61 17.46 4.41
C LEU A 75 6.28 16.19 3.64
N GLY A 76 6.63 16.15 2.36
CA GLY A 76 6.59 14.95 1.56
C GLY A 76 7.87 14.13 1.76
N VAL A 77 7.76 12.81 1.70
CA VAL A 77 8.92 11.91 1.69
C VAL A 77 8.72 10.86 0.61
N GLY A 78 9.74 10.68 -0.23
CA GLY A 78 9.86 9.53 -1.11
C GLY A 78 10.82 8.50 -0.53
N HIS A 79 10.58 7.23 -0.83
CA HIS A 79 11.53 6.13 -0.65
C HIS A 79 11.54 5.26 -1.89
N VAL A 80 12.72 4.85 -2.34
CA VAL A 80 12.89 3.77 -3.30
C VAL A 80 13.90 2.78 -2.73
N MET A 81 13.63 1.49 -2.85
CA MET A 81 14.55 0.45 -2.41
C MET A 81 14.38 -0.84 -3.19
N LEU A 82 15.48 -1.57 -3.33
CA LEU A 82 15.53 -2.93 -3.85
C LEU A 82 16.13 -3.84 -2.78
N LEU A 83 15.36 -4.82 -2.31
CA LEU A 83 15.79 -5.79 -1.32
C LEU A 83 16.04 -7.15 -1.99
N ASP A 84 17.23 -7.71 -1.85
CA ASP A 84 17.59 -9.04 -2.35
C ASP A 84 17.29 -10.07 -1.25
N ARG A 85 16.27 -10.90 -1.47
CA ARG A 85 15.84 -11.95 -0.52
C ARG A 85 16.80 -13.13 -0.49
N ARG A 86 17.59 -13.35 -1.55
CA ARG A 86 18.55 -14.46 -1.59
C ARG A 86 19.82 -14.09 -0.85
N ALA A 87 20.38 -12.92 -1.10
CA ALA A 87 21.57 -12.41 -0.40
C ALA A 87 21.24 -11.81 0.98
N GLY A 88 19.96 -11.57 1.26
CA GLY A 88 19.47 -11.06 2.54
C GLY A 88 19.90 -9.63 2.84
N ARG A 89 20.01 -8.77 1.80
CA ARG A 89 20.54 -7.41 1.91
C ARG A 89 19.72 -6.40 1.12
N VAL A 90 19.90 -5.12 1.45
CA VAL A 90 19.44 -4.01 0.62
C VAL A 90 20.45 -3.78 -0.49
N VAL A 91 20.00 -3.83 -1.75
CA VAL A 91 20.85 -3.63 -2.94
C VAL A 91 20.95 -2.16 -3.30
N ALA A 92 19.82 -1.45 -3.24
CA ALA A 92 19.76 -0.01 -3.43
C ALA A 92 18.70 0.58 -2.50
N LYS A 93 18.95 1.80 -2.06
CA LYS A 93 18.00 2.61 -1.30
C LYS A 93 18.28 4.08 -1.54
N SER A 94 17.22 4.85 -1.73
CA SER A 94 17.30 6.31 -1.73
C SER A 94 16.05 6.87 -1.04
N GLN A 95 16.23 7.99 -0.34
CA GLN A 95 15.17 8.68 0.39
C GLN A 95 15.32 10.18 0.21
N GLN A 96 14.20 10.86 -0.06
CA GLN A 96 14.20 12.30 -0.31
C GLN A 96 13.00 12.92 0.36
N ALA A 97 13.26 13.85 1.27
CA ALA A 97 12.25 14.76 1.77
C ALA A 97 12.05 15.91 0.78
N ALA A 98 10.80 16.33 0.57
CA ALA A 98 10.48 17.39 -0.37
C ALA A 98 9.32 18.26 0.14
N PRO A 99 9.33 19.58 -0.15
CA PRO A 99 8.16 20.42 0.09
C PRO A 99 6.99 19.97 -0.80
N LEU A 100 5.75 20.20 -0.37
CA LEU A 100 4.53 19.72 -1.06
C LEU A 100 4.29 20.30 -2.47
N ARG A 101 5.07 21.31 -2.89
CA ARG A 101 5.08 21.80 -4.29
C ARG A 101 5.93 20.93 -5.22
N LYS A 102 6.84 20.13 -4.65
CA LYS A 102 7.77 19.23 -5.35
C LYS A 102 7.42 17.76 -5.13
N LEU A 103 6.54 17.46 -4.18
CA LEU A 103 5.95 16.13 -3.99
C LEU A 103 4.44 16.28 -3.90
N VAL A 104 3.73 15.57 -4.77
CA VAL A 104 2.27 15.53 -4.79
C VAL A 104 1.82 14.08 -4.75
N VAL A 105 0.81 13.82 -3.93
CA VAL A 105 0.05 12.57 -3.95
C VAL A 105 -1.41 12.96 -4.17
N GLY A 106 -1.96 12.68 -5.35
CA GLY A 106 -3.30 13.08 -5.77
C GLY A 106 -4.42 12.34 -5.02
N PRO A 107 -5.68 12.81 -5.12
CA PRO A 107 -6.81 12.17 -4.47
C PRO A 107 -7.29 10.88 -5.10
N ASP A 108 -6.89 10.66 -6.34
CA ASP A 108 -7.45 9.59 -7.13
C ASP A 108 -6.59 8.34 -7.05
N ALA A 109 -7.17 7.27 -6.49
CA ALA A 109 -6.47 6.00 -6.24
C ALA A 109 -6.55 5.01 -7.42
N GLY A 110 -7.42 5.30 -8.39
CA GLY A 110 -7.68 4.50 -9.58
C GLY A 110 -7.41 5.29 -10.85
N GLU A 111 -8.40 5.42 -11.72
CA GLU A 111 -8.33 6.34 -12.84
C GLU A 111 -8.17 7.79 -12.37
N GLY A 112 -7.31 8.56 -13.06
CA GLY A 112 -6.91 9.89 -12.66
C GLY A 112 -5.76 9.95 -11.66
N THR A 113 -5.16 8.79 -11.30
CA THR A 113 -4.00 8.75 -10.40
C THR A 113 -2.92 9.71 -10.88
N LYS A 114 -2.46 10.58 -9.96
CA LYS A 114 -1.32 11.48 -10.16
C LYS A 114 -0.52 11.58 -8.88
N ALA A 115 0.71 11.06 -8.90
CA ALA A 115 1.68 11.29 -7.85
C ALA A 115 3.05 11.56 -8.45
N PHE A 116 3.82 12.46 -7.84
CA PHE A 116 5.18 12.73 -8.26
C PHE A 116 6.06 13.19 -7.11
N LEU A 117 7.36 13.07 -7.30
CA LEU A 117 8.43 13.63 -6.47
C LEU A 117 9.51 14.16 -7.41
N ARG A 118 9.83 15.45 -7.30
CA ARG A 118 10.84 16.16 -8.09
C ARG A 118 11.71 17.00 -7.18
N GLU A 119 12.66 16.37 -6.48
CA GLU A 119 13.54 17.06 -5.55
C GLU A 119 14.92 16.40 -5.48
N GLY A 120 15.98 17.21 -5.46
CA GLY A 120 17.35 16.70 -5.47
C GLY A 120 17.59 15.82 -6.69
N ALA A 121 18.09 14.60 -6.47
CA ALA A 121 18.29 13.58 -7.51
C ALA A 121 17.03 12.78 -7.85
N ALA A 122 15.90 12.99 -7.15
CA ALA A 122 14.68 12.24 -7.34
C ALA A 122 13.78 12.91 -8.40
N ASP A 123 13.50 12.18 -9.48
CA ASP A 123 12.38 12.43 -10.39
C ASP A 123 11.56 11.15 -10.53
N VAL A 124 10.38 11.16 -9.92
CA VAL A 124 9.46 10.04 -9.86
C VAL A 124 8.09 10.51 -10.28
N SER A 125 7.40 9.71 -11.10
CA SER A 125 5.99 9.91 -11.42
C SER A 125 5.24 8.60 -11.46
N LEU A 126 4.05 8.58 -10.86
CA LEU A 126 3.07 7.52 -10.95
C LEU A 126 1.77 8.13 -11.46
N THR A 127 1.32 7.69 -12.63
CA THR A 127 0.11 8.21 -13.26
C THR A 127 -0.79 7.10 -13.76
N ARG A 128 -2.09 7.38 -13.83
CA ARG A 128 -3.07 6.62 -14.62
C ARG A 128 -4.11 7.60 -15.10
N ASP A 129 -4.07 7.95 -16.37
CA ASP A 129 -5.04 8.90 -16.92
C ASP A 129 -6.45 8.29 -16.96
N LYS A 130 -7.46 9.16 -17.05
CA LYS A 130 -8.87 8.72 -17.11
C LYS A 130 -9.10 7.87 -18.35
N GLY A 131 -9.84 6.77 -18.19
CA GLY A 131 -10.09 5.79 -19.25
C GLY A 131 -8.92 4.86 -19.58
N GLN A 132 -7.75 5.01 -18.93
CA GLN A 132 -6.62 4.09 -19.11
C GLN A 132 -6.74 2.87 -18.19
N SER A 133 -6.28 1.72 -18.67
CA SER A 133 -6.29 0.45 -17.95
C SER A 133 -4.96 0.12 -17.25
N ALA A 134 -3.97 1.03 -17.30
CA ALA A 134 -2.67 0.80 -16.72
C ALA A 134 -2.15 2.04 -15.99
N TRP A 135 -1.35 1.80 -14.95
CA TRP A 135 -0.53 2.84 -14.35
C TRP A 135 0.83 2.88 -15.04
N THR A 136 1.35 4.09 -15.26
CA THR A 136 2.72 4.31 -15.70
C THR A 136 3.54 4.77 -14.50
N LEU A 137 4.65 4.09 -14.25
CA LEU A 137 5.62 4.44 -13.22
C LEU A 137 6.96 4.78 -13.88
N ALA A 138 7.40 6.02 -13.75
CA ALA A 138 8.75 6.43 -14.10
C ALA A 138 9.54 6.77 -12.84
N VAL A 139 10.76 6.23 -12.73
CA VAL A 139 11.71 6.48 -11.65
C VAL A 139 13.05 6.84 -12.27
N ARG A 140 13.59 7.99 -11.88
CA ARG A 140 14.98 8.39 -12.09
C ARG A 140 15.50 8.89 -10.76
N TRP A 141 16.29 8.08 -10.07
CA TRP A 141 16.72 8.41 -8.72
C TRP A 141 18.05 7.74 -8.38
N GLU A 142 19.13 8.53 -8.42
CA GLU A 142 20.50 8.04 -8.21
C GLU A 142 20.76 6.82 -9.10
N ASP A 143 21.01 5.66 -8.48
CA ASP A 143 21.31 4.41 -9.18
C ASP A 143 20.06 3.66 -9.63
N VAL A 144 18.85 4.11 -9.27
CA VAL A 144 17.59 3.42 -9.55
C VAL A 144 16.86 4.08 -10.71
N HIS A 145 16.64 3.31 -11.77
CA HIS A 145 15.91 3.73 -12.96
C HIS A 145 14.81 2.74 -13.29
N ALA A 146 13.61 3.24 -13.55
CA ALA A 146 12.49 2.40 -13.97
C ALA A 146 11.57 3.14 -14.95
N ASP A 147 11.09 2.44 -15.96
CA ASP A 147 9.96 2.84 -16.80
C ASP A 147 9.03 1.63 -16.89
N LEU A 148 8.00 1.62 -16.05
CA LEU A 148 7.13 0.47 -15.84
C LEU A 148 5.69 0.79 -16.21
N VAL A 149 5.03 -0.19 -16.82
CA VAL A 149 3.58 -0.22 -17.01
C VAL A 149 3.01 -1.30 -16.10
N LEU A 150 2.07 -0.91 -15.23
CA LEU A 150 1.35 -1.79 -14.32
C LEU A 150 -0.07 -1.97 -14.87
N ALA A 151 -0.32 -3.06 -15.59
CA ALA A 151 -1.57 -3.30 -16.28
C ALA A 151 -2.63 -3.90 -15.34
N SER A 152 -3.84 -3.33 -15.33
CA SER A 152 -4.98 -3.89 -14.60
C SER A 152 -5.71 -4.99 -15.38
N ALA A 153 -5.39 -5.19 -16.66
CA ALA A 153 -5.97 -6.26 -17.47
C ALA A 153 -5.55 -7.62 -16.92
N GLY A 154 -6.52 -8.46 -16.56
CA GLY A 154 -6.28 -9.79 -15.94
C GLY A 154 -5.95 -9.74 -14.44
N ALA A 155 -5.77 -8.57 -13.85
CA ALA A 155 -5.66 -8.40 -12.41
C ALA A 155 -7.04 -8.56 -11.74
N PRO A 156 -7.11 -9.00 -10.47
CA PRO A 156 -8.37 -9.08 -9.75
C PRO A 156 -8.97 -7.69 -9.54
N THR A 157 -10.28 -7.67 -9.29
CA THR A 157 -10.95 -6.45 -8.85
C THR A 157 -10.25 -5.91 -7.60
N PRO A 158 -9.82 -4.63 -7.57
CA PRO A 158 -9.17 -4.03 -6.41
C PRO A 158 -10.02 -4.15 -5.14
N SER A 159 -9.41 -4.02 -3.97
CA SER A 159 -10.18 -3.89 -2.73
C SER A 159 -9.97 -2.53 -2.09
N ILE A 160 -10.95 -2.11 -1.30
CA ILE A 160 -10.92 -0.89 -0.54
C ILE A 160 -11.45 -1.16 0.86
N VAL A 161 -10.71 -0.71 1.87
CA VAL A 161 -11.15 -0.75 3.27
C VAL A 161 -11.25 0.67 3.79
N ILE A 162 -12.44 1.02 4.27
CA ILE A 162 -12.74 2.28 4.95
C ILE A 162 -12.84 1.95 6.44
N GLY A 163 -11.86 2.44 7.20
CA GLY A 163 -11.78 2.30 8.64
C GLY A 163 -12.43 3.47 9.37
N GLU A 164 -13.00 3.17 10.55
CA GLU A 164 -13.38 4.18 11.52
C GLU A 164 -12.20 4.45 12.45
N ALA A 165 -11.76 5.71 12.55
CA ALA A 165 -10.74 6.05 13.53
C ALA A 165 -11.26 5.88 14.96
N ARG A 166 -10.35 5.63 15.90
CA ARG A 166 -10.71 5.45 17.31
C ARG A 166 -11.16 6.76 17.95
N ALA A 167 -11.92 6.66 19.04
CA ALA A 167 -12.28 7.83 19.85
C ALA A 167 -11.01 8.57 20.35
N PRO A 168 -11.01 9.91 20.43
CA PRO A 168 -12.10 10.85 20.11
C PRO A 168 -12.18 11.24 18.62
N LEU A 169 -11.42 10.58 17.74
CA LEU A 169 -11.26 10.93 16.33
C LEU A 169 -12.19 10.15 15.38
N ARG A 170 -13.30 9.57 15.85
CA ARG A 170 -14.25 8.78 15.02
C ARG A 170 -14.73 9.47 13.74
N HIS A 171 -14.75 10.81 13.74
CA HIS A 171 -15.05 11.64 12.57
C HIS A 171 -13.91 11.71 11.52
N ARG A 172 -12.79 11.00 11.72
CA ARG A 172 -11.58 11.06 10.90
C ARG A 172 -11.24 9.69 10.31
N PRO A 173 -12.00 9.21 9.33
CA PRO A 173 -11.75 7.89 8.74
C PRO A 173 -10.37 7.80 8.10
N ALA A 174 -9.93 6.55 7.97
CA ALA A 174 -8.77 6.17 7.19
C ALA A 174 -9.19 5.18 6.12
N LEU A 175 -8.43 5.11 5.04
CA LEU A 175 -8.71 4.22 3.93
C LEU A 175 -7.43 3.62 3.36
N THR A 176 -7.51 2.35 2.98
CA THR A 176 -6.59 1.68 2.07
C THR A 176 -7.34 1.27 0.80
N GLN A 177 -6.68 1.37 -0.35
CA GLN A 177 -7.09 0.74 -1.59
C GLN A 177 -5.93 -0.07 -2.14
N ARG A 178 -6.17 -1.34 -2.48
CA ARG A 178 -5.16 -2.32 -2.92
C ARG A 178 -5.53 -2.83 -4.30
N ALA A 179 -4.60 -2.74 -5.24
CA ALA A 179 -4.68 -3.36 -6.55
C ALA A 179 -3.48 -4.30 -6.70
N PRO A 180 -3.60 -5.57 -6.28
CA PRO A 180 -2.55 -6.57 -6.41
C PRO A 180 -2.57 -7.23 -7.80
N LEU A 181 -1.54 -8.02 -8.08
CA LEU A 181 -1.41 -8.84 -9.28
C LEU A 181 -1.46 -8.05 -10.60
N LEU A 182 -1.03 -6.78 -10.57
CA LEU A 182 -0.87 -5.96 -11.76
C LEU A 182 0.29 -6.51 -12.59
N SER A 183 0.03 -6.93 -13.83
CA SER A 183 1.10 -7.40 -14.71
C SER A 183 2.07 -6.26 -15.00
N VAL A 184 3.37 -6.53 -14.84
CA VAL A 184 4.43 -5.53 -15.02
C VAL A 184 5.12 -5.72 -16.36
N THR A 185 5.28 -4.64 -17.12
CA THR A 185 6.17 -4.60 -18.29
C THR A 185 7.03 -3.34 -18.24
N GLY A 186 8.13 -3.33 -19.01
CA GLY A 186 9.04 -2.21 -19.11
C GLY A 186 10.44 -2.54 -18.59
N THR A 187 11.13 -1.57 -18.01
CA THR A 187 12.51 -1.73 -17.53
C THR A 187 12.65 -1.27 -16.09
N LEU A 188 13.47 -2.01 -15.33
CA LEU A 188 13.95 -1.64 -14.01
C LEU A 188 15.45 -1.94 -13.97
N SER A 189 16.25 -0.97 -13.54
CA SER A 189 17.68 -1.16 -13.34
C SER A 189 18.17 -0.49 -12.06
N VAL A 190 19.20 -1.08 -11.48
CA VAL A 190 19.90 -0.60 -10.28
C VAL A 190 21.40 -0.63 -10.51
N SER A 191 22.05 0.52 -10.39
CA SER A 191 23.48 0.72 -10.66
C SER A 191 23.89 0.14 -12.02
N GLY A 192 23.04 0.34 -13.04
CA GLY A 192 23.23 -0.18 -14.41
C GLY A 192 22.87 -1.66 -14.61
N ARG A 193 22.60 -2.43 -13.55
CA ARG A 193 22.14 -3.83 -13.66
C ARG A 193 20.63 -3.88 -13.88
N GLY A 194 20.19 -4.51 -14.97
CA GLY A 194 18.79 -4.81 -15.20
C GLY A 194 18.23 -5.81 -14.18
N VAL A 195 17.01 -5.55 -13.70
CA VAL A 195 16.22 -6.49 -12.90
C VAL A 195 15.28 -7.23 -13.86
N PRO A 196 15.30 -8.58 -13.89
CA PRO A 196 14.41 -9.35 -14.77
C PRO A 196 12.95 -9.20 -14.33
N LEU A 197 12.05 -8.92 -15.27
CA LEU A 197 10.63 -8.66 -15.00
C LEU A 197 9.70 -9.72 -15.61
N ASP A 198 10.24 -10.85 -16.06
CA ASP A 198 9.46 -11.93 -16.66
C ASP A 198 8.38 -12.43 -15.68
N ASP A 199 7.14 -12.49 -16.16
CA ASP A 199 5.94 -12.87 -15.39
C ASP A 199 5.74 -12.12 -14.06
N THR A 200 6.36 -10.94 -13.93
CA THR A 200 6.34 -10.16 -12.69
C THR A 200 4.99 -9.50 -12.50
N VAL A 201 4.54 -9.53 -11.25
CA VAL A 201 3.37 -8.80 -10.79
C VAL A 201 3.75 -7.76 -9.75
N ALA A 202 2.92 -6.73 -9.65
CA ALA A 202 3.03 -5.68 -8.67
C ALA A 202 1.70 -5.46 -7.95
N GLU A 203 1.84 -4.94 -6.74
CA GLU A 203 0.75 -4.35 -5.99
C GLU A 203 0.90 -2.84 -5.95
N LEU A 204 -0.17 -2.14 -6.31
CA LEU A 204 -0.35 -0.73 -6.00
C LEU A 204 -1.22 -0.56 -4.77
N THR A 205 -0.71 0.18 -3.79
CA THR A 205 -1.45 0.57 -2.59
C THR A 205 -1.61 2.06 -2.52
N TYR A 206 -2.82 2.50 -2.25
CA TYR A 206 -3.12 3.86 -1.86
C TYR A 206 -3.60 3.89 -0.42
N TYR A 207 -3.10 4.84 0.36
CA TYR A 207 -3.59 5.11 1.70
C TYR A 207 -3.93 6.58 1.85
N ASN A 208 -4.98 6.85 2.60
CA ASN A 208 -5.41 8.20 2.88
C ASN A 208 -6.11 8.27 4.23
N ALA A 209 -5.52 9.01 5.15
CA ALA A 209 -6.07 9.21 6.49
C ALA A 209 -5.79 10.63 6.96
N PHE A 210 -6.45 10.99 8.07
CA PHE A 210 -5.99 12.10 8.86
C PHE A 210 -4.74 11.72 9.65
N LEU A 211 -3.77 12.62 9.79
CA LEU A 211 -2.58 12.43 10.60
C LEU A 211 -2.99 12.19 12.07
N PRO A 212 -2.78 10.98 12.61
CA PRO A 212 -2.98 10.73 14.03
C PRO A 212 -1.82 11.34 14.83
N THR A 213 -2.05 11.63 16.11
CA THR A 213 -0.97 12.01 17.04
C THR A 213 -0.04 10.85 17.31
N ARG A 214 -0.60 9.64 17.41
CA ARG A 214 0.15 8.39 17.51
C ARG A 214 -0.54 7.34 16.66
N SER A 215 0.22 6.64 15.84
CA SER A 215 -0.25 5.42 15.19
C SER A 215 0.85 4.40 15.12
N SER A 216 0.46 3.15 15.23
CA SER A 216 1.31 2.02 14.88
C SER A 216 0.53 1.09 13.99
N GLY A 217 1.18 0.48 13.02
CA GLY A 217 0.51 -0.52 12.23
C GLY A 217 1.45 -1.35 11.41
N ARG A 218 0.87 -2.43 10.90
CA ARG A 218 1.53 -3.38 10.02
C ARG A 218 0.72 -3.50 8.74
N LEU A 219 1.38 -3.62 7.61
CA LEU A 219 0.77 -4.04 6.35
C LEU A 219 1.54 -5.24 5.82
N LEU A 220 0.81 -6.25 5.36
CA LEU A 220 1.34 -7.39 4.63
C LEU A 220 0.85 -7.33 3.19
N SER A 221 1.80 -7.46 2.27
CA SER A 221 1.57 -7.70 0.85
C SER A 221 2.23 -9.02 0.49
N ALA A 222 1.48 -9.95 -0.09
CA ALA A 222 2.03 -11.22 -0.57
C ALA A 222 1.31 -11.62 -1.86
N GLU A 223 2.07 -12.07 -2.84
CA GLU A 223 1.57 -12.40 -4.17
C GLU A 223 2.25 -13.65 -4.69
N GLY A 224 1.51 -14.54 -5.36
CA GLY A 224 2.08 -15.74 -5.94
C GLY A 224 1.05 -16.63 -6.61
N VAL A 225 1.38 -17.92 -6.70
CA VAL A 225 0.49 -18.95 -7.27
C VAL A 225 0.05 -19.92 -6.19
N VAL A 226 -1.22 -20.31 -6.20
CA VAL A 226 -1.79 -21.35 -5.33
C VAL A 226 -2.77 -22.17 -6.15
N ALA A 227 -2.65 -23.49 -6.08
CA ALA A 227 -3.50 -24.42 -6.85
C ALA A 227 -3.65 -24.01 -8.33
N GLY A 228 -2.52 -23.66 -8.98
CA GLY A 228 -2.44 -23.26 -10.39
C GLY A 228 -2.97 -21.85 -10.72
N ARG A 229 -3.40 -21.06 -9.74
CA ARG A 229 -4.01 -19.73 -9.94
C ARG A 229 -3.16 -18.63 -9.31
N ARG A 230 -3.07 -17.47 -9.95
CA ARG A 230 -2.51 -16.27 -9.32
C ARG A 230 -3.40 -15.85 -8.16
N ALA A 231 -2.78 -15.55 -7.01
CA ALA A 231 -3.47 -15.10 -5.82
C ALA A 231 -2.61 -14.10 -5.05
N ALA A 232 -3.28 -13.27 -4.26
CA ALA A 232 -2.63 -12.33 -3.37
C ALA A 232 -3.31 -12.31 -2.00
N LEU A 233 -2.54 -12.04 -0.96
CA LEU A 233 -3.04 -11.80 0.38
C LEU A 233 -2.60 -10.43 0.83
N THR A 234 -3.57 -9.61 1.25
CA THR A 234 -3.29 -8.33 1.87
C THR A 234 -3.92 -8.28 3.25
N CYS A 235 -3.16 -7.83 4.23
CA CYS A 235 -3.68 -7.66 5.58
C CYS A 235 -3.03 -6.49 6.28
N SER A 236 -3.74 -5.94 7.26
CA SER A 236 -3.20 -4.91 8.14
C SER A 236 -3.44 -5.26 9.59
N ALA A 237 -2.64 -4.70 10.49
CA ALA A 237 -2.93 -4.68 11.91
C ALA A 237 -2.56 -3.33 12.53
N GLY A 238 -3.11 -3.05 13.70
CA GLY A 238 -2.86 -1.82 14.44
C GLY A 238 -3.87 -0.71 14.13
N ASP A 239 -3.40 0.52 14.14
CA ASP A 239 -4.24 1.73 14.19
C ASP A 239 -4.48 2.36 12.82
N LEU A 240 -3.90 1.81 11.74
CA LEU A 240 -4.01 2.34 10.37
C LEU A 240 -5.44 2.61 9.93
N LEU A 241 -6.32 1.66 10.23
CA LEU A 241 -7.73 1.68 9.86
C LEU A 241 -8.62 1.73 11.14
N GLY A 242 -8.04 2.19 12.25
CA GLY A 242 -8.68 2.34 13.55
C GLY A 242 -9.17 1.03 14.17
N GLU A 243 -10.48 0.81 14.18
CA GLU A 243 -11.10 -0.44 14.68
C GLU A 243 -11.29 -1.49 13.57
N ARG A 244 -10.98 -1.14 12.32
CA ARG A 244 -10.98 -2.08 11.18
C ARG A 244 -9.58 -2.58 10.88
N GLN A 245 -9.54 -3.70 10.18
CA GLN A 245 -8.34 -4.21 9.54
C GLN A 245 -8.65 -4.60 8.11
N GLU A 246 -7.65 -4.42 7.25
CA GLU A 246 -7.60 -5.10 5.96
C GLU A 246 -7.28 -6.58 6.18
N ALA A 247 -8.02 -7.43 5.49
CA ALA A 247 -7.86 -8.89 5.51
C ALA A 247 -8.55 -9.46 4.26
N THR A 248 -7.86 -9.40 3.13
CA THR A 248 -8.42 -9.72 1.80
C THR A 248 -7.57 -10.77 1.11
N LEU A 249 -8.21 -11.86 0.68
CA LEU A 249 -7.63 -12.84 -0.23
C LEU A 249 -8.15 -12.57 -1.65
N PHE A 250 -7.24 -12.39 -2.59
CA PHE A 250 -7.55 -12.22 -4.01
C PHE A 250 -7.26 -13.54 -4.73
N VAL A 251 -8.27 -14.12 -5.36
CA VAL A 251 -8.12 -15.33 -6.18
C VAL A 251 -9.26 -15.36 -7.21
N ASP A 252 -9.01 -15.93 -8.39
CA ASP A 252 -10.01 -16.03 -9.46
C ASP A 252 -10.64 -14.69 -9.84
N GLY A 253 -9.82 -13.63 -9.88
CA GLY A 253 -10.23 -12.29 -10.28
C GLY A 253 -11.06 -11.52 -9.23
N GLN A 254 -11.33 -12.10 -8.06
CA GLN A 254 -12.23 -11.56 -7.05
C GLN A 254 -11.55 -11.38 -5.69
N PRO A 255 -11.86 -10.30 -4.96
CA PRO A 255 -11.45 -10.14 -3.58
C PRO A 255 -12.46 -10.79 -2.62
N TYR A 256 -11.97 -11.61 -1.70
CA TYR A 256 -12.75 -12.30 -0.69
C TYR A 256 -12.39 -11.79 0.70
N ALA A 257 -13.42 -11.54 1.52
CA ALA A 257 -13.23 -11.16 2.91
C ALA A 257 -12.70 -12.33 3.72
N LEU A 258 -11.64 -12.09 4.49
CA LEU A 258 -11.28 -12.91 5.63
C LEU A 258 -11.88 -12.28 6.88
N PRO A 259 -12.73 -12.99 7.66
CA PRO A 259 -13.47 -12.37 8.77
C PRO A 259 -12.56 -11.68 9.79
N TRP A 260 -11.43 -12.31 10.10
CA TRP A 260 -10.40 -11.73 10.95
C TRP A 260 -9.05 -12.41 10.66
N VAL A 261 -7.99 -11.63 10.44
CA VAL A 261 -6.60 -12.10 10.36
C VAL A 261 -5.79 -11.46 11.48
N GLU A 262 -5.23 -12.29 12.35
CA GLU A 262 -4.21 -11.87 13.29
C GLU A 262 -2.85 -11.79 12.57
N LEU A 263 -2.41 -10.56 12.30
CA LEU A 263 -1.07 -10.28 11.78
C LEU A 263 -0.11 -9.93 12.92
N LEU A 264 0.78 -10.87 13.23
CA LEU A 264 1.75 -10.79 14.32
C LEU A 264 2.95 -9.89 13.98
N ALA A 265 3.72 -9.52 15.01
CA ALA A 265 4.87 -8.64 14.86
C ALA A 265 6.03 -9.26 14.05
N ASP A 266 6.12 -10.57 14.01
CA ASP A 266 7.10 -11.33 13.22
C ASP A 266 6.62 -11.63 11.79
N GLY A 267 5.42 -11.14 11.42
CA GLY A 267 4.83 -11.33 10.09
C GLY A 267 3.97 -12.57 9.95
N ARG A 268 3.90 -13.44 10.96
CA ARG A 268 2.95 -14.57 10.94
C ARG A 268 1.52 -14.04 10.81
N ALA A 269 0.75 -14.67 9.92
CA ALA A 269 -0.67 -14.39 9.73
C ALA A 269 -1.50 -15.62 10.12
N ARG A 270 -2.55 -15.42 10.91
CA ARG A 270 -3.44 -16.48 11.40
C ARG A 270 -4.91 -16.08 11.24
N ALA A 271 -5.74 -16.98 10.73
CA ALA A 271 -7.19 -16.84 10.70
C ALA A 271 -7.86 -18.23 10.64
N ALA A 272 -9.19 -18.26 10.72
CA ALA A 272 -9.94 -19.47 10.37
C ALA A 272 -9.63 -19.86 8.91
N GLY A 273 -9.02 -21.03 8.71
CA GLY A 273 -8.59 -21.51 7.39
C GLY A 273 -7.32 -20.85 6.86
N LEU A 274 -6.51 -20.16 7.68
CA LEU A 274 -5.25 -19.56 7.27
C LEU A 274 -4.20 -19.71 8.39
N SER A 275 -3.07 -20.32 8.06
CA SER A 275 -1.91 -20.39 8.96
C SER A 275 -0.63 -20.24 8.16
N LEU A 276 -0.06 -19.03 8.18
CA LEU A 276 1.05 -18.64 7.33
C LEU A 276 2.23 -18.11 8.15
N ASP A 277 3.39 -18.73 8.01
CA ASP A 277 4.64 -18.31 8.59
C ASP A 277 5.39 -17.35 7.68
N PHE A 278 6.00 -16.33 8.29
CA PHE A 278 6.79 -15.36 7.57
C PHE A 278 8.28 -15.58 7.88
N THR A 279 9.06 -15.89 6.86
CA THR A 279 10.51 -15.99 6.96
C THR A 279 11.12 -14.69 6.44
N THR A 280 11.69 -13.90 7.35
CA THR A 280 12.47 -12.72 6.99
C THR A 280 13.66 -13.10 6.12
N ARG A 281 13.87 -12.34 5.05
CA ARG A 281 15.02 -12.51 4.16
C ARG A 281 15.88 -11.27 4.10
N ALA A 282 15.29 -10.11 3.90
CA ALA A 282 15.99 -8.82 3.92
C ALA A 282 15.12 -7.78 4.62
N SER A 283 15.74 -6.78 5.25
CA SER A 283 14.99 -5.69 5.86
C SER A 283 15.71 -4.36 5.78
N HIS A 284 14.92 -3.29 5.77
CA HIS A 284 15.38 -1.93 5.88
C HIS A 284 14.55 -1.19 6.94
N GLU A 285 15.21 -0.37 7.74
CA GLU A 285 14.59 0.54 8.70
C GLU A 285 14.96 1.98 8.37
N ALA A 286 13.97 2.87 8.49
CA ALA A 286 14.14 4.30 8.36
C ALA A 286 13.56 5.00 9.60
N ASP A 287 14.34 5.92 10.14
CA ASP A 287 13.95 6.84 11.21
C ASP A 287 13.91 8.25 10.64
N GLU A 288 12.72 8.84 10.58
CA GLU A 288 12.50 10.19 10.10
C GLU A 288 12.07 11.09 11.26
N ARG A 289 12.88 12.13 11.52
CA ARG A 289 12.56 13.16 12.52
C ARG A 289 12.27 14.48 11.83
N ARG A 290 11.18 15.12 12.22
CA ARG A 290 10.72 16.41 11.67
C ARG A 290 10.39 17.38 12.78
N LEU A 291 10.38 18.68 12.46
CA LEU A 291 10.07 19.76 13.40
C LEU A 291 10.93 19.70 14.68
N GLY A 292 12.25 19.58 14.54
CA GLY A 292 13.16 19.49 15.70
C GLY A 292 13.00 18.22 16.53
N GLY A 293 12.40 17.16 15.97
CA GLY A 293 12.19 15.87 16.66
C GLY A 293 10.80 15.69 17.26
N LEU A 294 9.92 16.70 17.17
CA LEU A 294 8.53 16.60 17.64
C LEU A 294 7.73 15.55 16.88
N ILE A 295 8.05 15.31 15.60
CA ILE A 295 7.43 14.25 14.82
C ILE A 295 8.49 13.20 14.51
N HIS A 296 8.26 11.98 14.97
CA HIS A 296 9.10 10.81 14.76
C HIS A 296 8.32 9.75 14.01
N HIS A 297 8.78 9.43 12.81
CA HIS A 297 8.22 8.36 11.98
C HIS A 297 9.27 7.28 11.82
N HIS A 298 8.98 6.10 12.34
CA HIS A 298 9.80 4.91 12.18
C HIS A 298 9.10 3.96 11.22
N SER A 299 9.78 3.58 10.14
CA SER A 299 9.27 2.61 9.17
C SER A 299 10.26 1.47 9.02
N ARG A 300 9.74 0.24 8.95
CA ARG A 300 10.50 -0.97 8.67
C ARG A 300 9.84 -1.70 7.50
N TRP A 301 10.64 -2.02 6.50
CA TRP A 301 10.24 -2.85 5.36
C TRP A 301 11.01 -4.17 5.46
N VAL A 302 10.28 -5.28 5.48
CA VAL A 302 10.84 -6.63 5.60
C VAL A 302 10.39 -7.43 4.38
N ALA A 303 11.31 -7.70 3.48
CA ALA A 303 11.10 -8.62 2.38
C ALA A 303 11.35 -10.06 2.88
N GLY A 304 10.45 -10.97 2.54
CA GLY A 304 10.49 -12.33 3.05
C GLY A 304 9.73 -13.31 2.18
N ARG A 305 9.48 -14.49 2.75
CA ARG A 305 8.60 -15.52 2.18
C ARG A 305 7.48 -15.81 3.16
N LEU A 306 6.27 -15.92 2.65
CA LEU A 306 5.08 -16.32 3.38
C LEU A 306 4.73 -17.76 2.99
N THR A 307 4.84 -18.68 3.93
CA THR A 307 4.68 -20.12 3.70
C THR A 307 3.64 -20.71 4.63
N GLY A 308 2.83 -21.66 4.16
CA GLY A 308 1.91 -22.37 5.05
C GLY A 308 0.69 -22.88 4.32
N GLN A 309 -0.45 -22.86 5.01
CA GLN A 309 -1.72 -23.36 4.47
C GLN A 309 -2.76 -22.25 4.44
N LEU A 310 -3.54 -22.21 3.36
CA LEU A 310 -4.78 -21.45 3.30
C LEU A 310 -5.91 -22.31 2.74
N THR A 311 -7.14 -21.99 3.15
CA THR A 311 -8.36 -22.48 2.55
C THR A 311 -8.78 -21.51 1.47
N LEU A 312 -9.18 -21.99 0.30
CA LEU A 312 -9.66 -21.19 -0.81
C LEU A 312 -11.18 -20.98 -0.72
N PRO A 313 -11.77 -20.06 -1.50
CA PRO A 313 -13.21 -19.81 -1.47
C PRO A 313 -14.08 -21.04 -1.74
N ASN A 314 -13.58 -21.97 -2.57
CA ASN A 314 -14.20 -23.27 -2.88
C ASN A 314 -14.05 -24.32 -1.75
N GLY A 315 -13.41 -23.99 -0.63
CA GLY A 315 -13.18 -24.89 0.51
C GLY A 315 -11.90 -25.75 0.40
N GLU A 316 -11.22 -25.73 -0.74
CA GLU A 316 -9.97 -26.44 -0.97
C GLU A 316 -8.87 -25.93 -0.03
N ARG A 317 -8.09 -26.82 0.56
CA ARG A 317 -6.88 -26.45 1.31
C ARG A 317 -5.67 -26.53 0.39
N ALA A 318 -4.87 -25.48 0.37
CA ALA A 318 -3.70 -25.40 -0.46
C ALA A 318 -2.49 -24.84 0.29
N SER A 319 -1.33 -25.42 -0.01
CA SER A 319 -0.04 -24.89 0.42
C SER A 319 0.29 -23.61 -0.34
N VAL A 320 0.89 -22.65 0.36
CA VAL A 320 1.45 -21.46 -0.26
C VAL A 320 2.92 -21.30 0.09
N ASP A 321 3.63 -20.70 -0.85
CA ASP A 321 5.00 -20.24 -0.69
C ASP A 321 5.20 -19.02 -1.59
N TRP A 322 4.96 -17.84 -1.02
CA TRP A 322 4.87 -16.59 -1.76
C TRP A 322 5.95 -15.60 -1.31
N PRO A 323 6.57 -14.84 -2.22
CA PRO A 323 7.27 -13.63 -1.82
C PRO A 323 6.29 -12.68 -1.12
N ALA A 324 6.80 -11.97 -0.10
CA ALA A 324 5.99 -11.05 0.67
C ALA A 324 6.80 -9.85 1.15
N LEU A 325 6.11 -8.74 1.35
CA LEU A 325 6.58 -7.56 2.03
C LEU A 325 5.73 -7.34 3.29
N LEU A 326 6.38 -7.41 4.46
CA LEU A 326 5.83 -6.93 5.70
C LEU A 326 6.36 -5.52 5.96
N GLU A 327 5.46 -4.58 6.09
CA GLU A 327 5.76 -3.22 6.51
C GLU A 327 5.29 -3.01 7.95
N GLN A 328 6.11 -2.32 8.73
CA GLN A 328 5.76 -1.85 10.06
C GLN A 328 6.01 -0.35 10.11
N HIS A 329 5.04 0.42 10.58
CA HIS A 329 5.23 1.85 10.76
C HIS A 329 4.76 2.26 12.14
N ARG A 330 5.44 3.27 12.68
CA ARG A 330 5.11 3.93 13.92
C ARG A 330 5.28 5.42 13.74
N LEU A 331 4.23 6.18 14.05
CA LEU A 331 4.23 7.64 14.10
C LEU A 331 4.06 8.06 15.56
N LEU A 332 4.94 8.94 16.01
CA LEU A 332 4.86 9.66 17.28
C LEU A 332 4.90 11.16 16.97
N ARG A 333 3.96 11.92 17.52
CA ARG A 333 3.86 13.38 17.42
C ARG A 333 3.55 13.97 18.79
#